data_AF-A0A7W0U0P8-F1
#
_entry.id   AF-A0A7W0U0P8-F1
#
_cell.length_a   1.000
_cell.length_b   1.000
_cell.length_c   1.000
_cell.angle_alpha   90.00
_cell.angle_beta   90.00
_cell.angle_gamma   90.00
#
_symmetry.space_group_name_H-M   'P 1'
#
loop_
_entity.id
_entity.type
_entity.pdbx_description
1 polymer ?
#
loop_
_entity_poly.entity_id
_entity_poly.type
_entity_poly.pdbx_seq_one_letter_code
_entity_poly.pdbx_strand_id
1 'polypeptide(L)'
;MIQRSRYADGLAALSDGTLVSGRIAAWAAEHGLPTFGWEREYGRFHPGQSPWAVLAYAHPHGLAIRVDVATTPRDWEQISVVPAAADPGLPGLAAVLARLSNPTIVRYRPGHRCTVQGQTPQGPIFVKVAPGGAQVHADAERLWPIRAALPFAIAEPRGWDERTDSAWYGVVPGRPIVADVLGPDGALVVHRLATALAALAAAPVQPSRTEGPHEQLARSRRAA
;
A
#
# COMPACT_ATOMS: atom_id res chain seq x y z
N MET A 1 -18.03 4.57 -29.39
CA MET A 1 -18.85 4.40 -28.17
C MET A 1 -19.18 2.91 -27.93
N ILE A 2 -18.16 2.02 -27.95
CA ILE A 2 -18.35 0.54 -27.99
C ILE A 2 -17.59 -0.20 -26.84
N GLN A 3 -16.75 0.48 -26.05
CA GLN A 3 -15.90 -0.21 -25.06
C GLN A 3 -16.55 -0.47 -23.69
N ARG A 4 -17.59 0.29 -23.29
CA ARG A 4 -18.20 0.11 -21.96
C ARG A 4 -19.01 -1.18 -21.81
N SER A 5 -19.69 -1.64 -22.87
CA SER A 5 -20.50 -2.87 -22.79
C SER A 5 -19.65 -4.13 -22.69
N ARG A 6 -18.46 -4.15 -23.30
CA ARG A 6 -17.61 -5.36 -23.39
C ARG A 6 -17.05 -5.84 -22.03
N TYR A 7 -16.87 -4.93 -21.08
CA TYR A 7 -16.26 -5.25 -19.78
C TYR A 7 -17.22 -5.07 -18.60
N ALA A 8 -18.47 -4.65 -18.87
CA ALA A 8 -19.47 -4.37 -17.84
C ALA A 8 -19.73 -5.59 -16.94
N ASP A 9 -19.98 -6.75 -17.56
CA ASP A 9 -20.28 -7.99 -16.83
C ASP A 9 -19.12 -8.44 -15.94
N GLY A 10 -17.89 -8.33 -16.44
CA GLY A 10 -16.71 -8.68 -15.65
C GLY A 10 -16.48 -7.73 -14.49
N LEU A 11 -16.64 -6.42 -14.70
CA LEU A 11 -16.53 -5.45 -13.61
C LEU A 11 -17.66 -5.62 -12.59
N ALA A 12 -18.87 -5.96 -13.04
CA ALA A 12 -19.99 -6.31 -12.16
C ALA A 12 -19.67 -7.55 -11.33
N ALA A 13 -19.12 -8.61 -11.93
CA ALA A 13 -18.71 -9.82 -11.20
C ALA A 13 -17.59 -9.54 -10.17
N LEU A 14 -16.59 -8.72 -10.51
CA LEU A 14 -15.58 -8.28 -9.52
C LEU A 14 -16.17 -7.40 -8.42
N SER A 15 -17.21 -6.63 -8.72
CA SER A 15 -17.87 -5.77 -7.75
C SER A 15 -18.74 -6.56 -6.78
N ASP A 16 -19.47 -7.55 -7.29
CA ASP A 16 -20.25 -8.51 -6.48
C ASP A 16 -19.34 -9.28 -5.51
N GLY A 17 -18.21 -9.77 -6.02
CA GLY A 17 -17.14 -10.32 -5.19
C GLY A 17 -17.47 -11.66 -4.53
N THR A 18 -18.67 -12.23 -4.69
CA THR A 18 -19.07 -13.51 -4.06
C THR A 18 -18.12 -14.64 -4.42
N LEU A 19 -17.76 -14.73 -5.70
CA LEU A 19 -16.85 -15.76 -6.20
C LEU A 19 -15.43 -15.61 -5.61
N VAL A 20 -14.95 -14.37 -5.53
CA VAL A 20 -13.62 -14.05 -4.98
C VAL A 20 -13.57 -14.33 -3.49
N SER A 21 -14.59 -13.89 -2.73
CA SER A 21 -14.69 -14.13 -1.29
C SER A 21 -14.78 -15.63 -0.98
N GLY A 22 -15.55 -16.40 -1.75
CA GLY A 22 -15.61 -17.86 -1.62
C GLY A 22 -14.25 -18.52 -1.84
N ARG A 23 -13.51 -18.08 -2.87
CA ARG A 23 -12.16 -18.60 -3.14
C ARG A 23 -11.15 -18.23 -2.05
N ILE A 24 -11.22 -17.01 -1.52
CA ILE A 24 -10.38 -16.57 -0.39
C ILE A 24 -10.67 -17.42 0.85
N ALA A 25 -11.94 -17.66 1.18
CA ALA A 25 -12.32 -18.47 2.34
C ALA A 25 -11.80 -19.92 2.22
N ALA A 26 -11.93 -20.54 1.04
CA ALA A 26 -11.40 -21.88 0.79
C ALA A 26 -9.87 -21.91 0.93
N TRP A 27 -9.16 -20.98 0.30
CA TRP A 27 -7.70 -20.86 0.41
C TRP A 27 -7.26 -20.65 1.87
N ALA A 28 -7.94 -19.77 2.60
CA ALA A 28 -7.62 -19.49 4.00
C ALA A 28 -7.80 -20.73 4.88
N ALA A 29 -8.88 -21.50 4.68
CA ALA A 29 -9.12 -22.75 5.40
C ALA A 29 -8.00 -23.78 5.14
N GLU A 30 -7.56 -23.93 3.89
CA GLU A 30 -6.46 -24.83 3.50
C GLU A 30 -5.12 -24.46 4.18
N HIS A 31 -4.93 -23.18 4.52
CA HIS A 31 -3.68 -22.67 5.12
C HIS A 31 -3.79 -22.40 6.63
N GLY A 32 -4.90 -22.77 7.28
CA GLY A 32 -5.13 -22.53 8.70
C GLY A 32 -5.25 -21.06 9.08
N LEU A 33 -5.74 -20.22 8.16
CA LEU A 33 -5.93 -18.78 8.33
C LEU A 33 -7.42 -18.43 8.57
N PRO A 34 -7.73 -17.22 9.05
CA PRO A 34 -9.11 -16.76 9.20
C PRO A 34 -9.88 -16.84 7.86
N THR A 35 -11.06 -17.45 7.87
CA THR A 35 -11.87 -17.64 6.66
C THR A 35 -12.83 -16.48 6.36
N PHE A 36 -12.97 -15.54 7.29
CA PHE A 36 -13.81 -14.34 7.20
C PHE A 36 -13.01 -13.09 7.59
N GLY A 37 -13.58 -11.90 7.39
CA GLY A 37 -12.94 -10.63 7.77
C GLY A 37 -11.95 -10.07 6.74
N TRP A 38 -11.85 -10.67 5.56
CA TRP A 38 -11.05 -10.15 4.46
C TRP A 38 -11.77 -9.01 3.74
N GLU A 39 -11.13 -7.86 3.62
CA GLU A 39 -11.67 -6.68 2.96
C GLU A 39 -10.81 -6.26 1.78
N ARG A 40 -11.47 -5.89 0.66
CA ARG A 40 -10.76 -5.43 -0.54
C ARG A 40 -10.26 -4.00 -0.37
N GLU A 41 -8.95 -3.80 -0.40
CA GLU A 41 -8.31 -2.47 -0.30
C GLU A 41 -7.76 -1.94 -1.63
N TYR A 42 -7.66 -2.81 -2.63
CA TYR A 42 -7.11 -2.48 -3.94
C TYR A 42 -7.69 -3.36 -5.04
N GLY A 43 -7.79 -2.77 -6.23
CA GLY A 43 -8.03 -3.49 -7.47
C GLY A 43 -7.36 -2.77 -8.63
N ARG A 44 -6.77 -3.54 -9.54
CA ARG A 44 -6.32 -3.08 -10.84
C ARG A 44 -6.91 -3.97 -11.91
N PHE A 45 -7.35 -3.34 -12.99
CA PHE A 45 -7.95 -3.99 -14.13
C PHE A 45 -7.01 -3.91 -15.34
N HIS A 46 -6.78 -5.04 -16.00
CA HIS A 46 -5.88 -5.19 -17.16
C HIS A 46 -6.62 -5.79 -18.36
N PRO A 47 -7.47 -5.00 -19.05
CA PRO A 47 -8.22 -5.49 -20.19
C PRO A 47 -7.29 -6.05 -21.28
N GLY A 48 -7.50 -7.31 -21.65
CA GLY A 48 -6.74 -7.98 -22.71
C GLY A 48 -5.42 -8.63 -22.26
N GLN A 49 -5.11 -8.63 -20.96
CA GLN A 49 -3.94 -9.28 -20.39
C GLN A 49 -4.36 -10.36 -19.38
N SER A 50 -3.42 -11.25 -19.03
CA SER A 50 -3.55 -12.18 -17.91
C SER A 50 -2.48 -11.86 -16.85
N PRO A 51 -2.85 -11.65 -15.58
CA PRO A 51 -4.22 -11.70 -15.07
C PRO A 51 -5.06 -10.51 -15.55
N TRP A 52 -6.32 -10.79 -15.88
CA TRP A 52 -7.32 -9.80 -16.29
C TRP A 52 -7.61 -8.78 -15.18
N ALA A 53 -7.53 -9.19 -13.91
CA ALA A 53 -7.53 -8.29 -12.78
C ALA A 53 -6.60 -8.76 -11.65
N VAL A 54 -6.02 -7.81 -10.93
CA VAL A 54 -5.23 -8.05 -9.72
C VAL A 54 -5.89 -7.30 -8.57
N LEU A 55 -6.30 -8.01 -7.53
CA LEU A 55 -6.93 -7.46 -6.33
C LEU A 55 -6.02 -7.65 -5.12
N ALA A 56 -6.19 -6.79 -4.12
CA ALA A 56 -5.57 -6.98 -2.81
C ALA A 56 -6.64 -6.95 -1.71
N TYR A 57 -6.54 -7.92 -0.81
CA TYR A 57 -7.38 -8.01 0.38
C TYR A 57 -6.51 -7.93 1.62
N ALA A 58 -7.02 -7.26 2.65
CA ALA A 58 -6.41 -7.19 3.97
C ALA A 58 -7.31 -7.83 5.01
N HIS A 59 -6.70 -8.34 6.08
CA HIS A 59 -7.38 -8.88 7.25
C HIS A 59 -7.06 -8.03 8.49
N PRO A 60 -7.99 -7.84 9.45
CA PRO A 60 -7.76 -7.11 10.70
C PRO A 60 -6.57 -7.58 11.55
N HIS A 61 -6.07 -8.79 11.31
CA HIS A 61 -4.86 -9.33 11.96
C HIS A 61 -3.55 -8.95 11.25
N GLY A 62 -3.56 -7.96 10.35
CA GLY A 62 -2.36 -7.50 9.67
C GLY A 62 -1.87 -8.41 8.55
N LEU A 63 -2.74 -9.28 8.02
CA LEU A 63 -2.45 -10.13 6.88
C LEU A 63 -2.92 -9.45 5.60
N ALA A 64 -2.25 -9.75 4.50
CA ALA A 64 -2.70 -9.34 3.17
C ALA A 64 -2.47 -10.43 2.15
N ILE A 65 -3.36 -10.49 1.16
CA ILE A 65 -3.31 -11.43 0.05
C ILE A 65 -3.49 -10.70 -1.27
N ARG A 66 -2.88 -11.25 -2.31
CA ARG A 66 -3.08 -10.92 -3.71
C ARG A 66 -4.06 -11.93 -4.30
N VAL A 67 -5.00 -11.44 -5.09
CA VAL A 67 -5.91 -12.29 -5.86
C VAL A 67 -5.73 -11.96 -7.32
N ASP A 68 -5.29 -12.93 -8.11
CA ASP A 68 -5.20 -12.79 -9.56
C ASP A 68 -6.42 -13.46 -10.20
N VAL A 69 -7.08 -12.71 -11.07
CA VAL A 69 -8.24 -13.17 -11.82
C VAL A 69 -7.83 -13.28 -13.28
N ALA A 70 -7.69 -14.51 -13.78
CA ALA A 70 -7.10 -14.77 -15.10
C ALA A 70 -7.93 -14.20 -16.26
N THR A 71 -9.26 -14.29 -16.16
CA THR A 71 -10.21 -13.78 -17.16
C THR A 71 -11.43 -13.16 -16.48
N THR A 72 -12.51 -12.87 -17.20
CA THR A 72 -13.79 -12.52 -16.57
C THR A 72 -14.24 -13.66 -15.66
N PRO A 73 -14.30 -13.46 -14.33
CA PRO A 73 -14.48 -14.55 -13.39
C PRO A 73 -15.86 -15.19 -13.57
N ARG A 74 -15.87 -16.44 -14.04
CA ARG A 74 -17.08 -17.29 -14.09
C ARG A 74 -16.97 -18.50 -13.16
N ASP A 75 -15.74 -18.88 -12.80
CA ASP A 75 -15.43 -20.05 -11.98
C ASP A 75 -14.17 -19.82 -11.12
N TRP A 76 -14.02 -20.60 -10.05
CA TRP A 76 -12.93 -20.55 -9.07
C TRP A 76 -11.57 -20.88 -9.67
N GLU A 77 -11.51 -21.74 -10.68
CA GLU A 77 -10.25 -22.13 -11.35
C GLU A 77 -9.55 -20.93 -12.00
N GLN A 78 -10.29 -19.85 -12.27
CA GLN A 78 -9.78 -18.61 -12.86
C GLN A 78 -9.23 -17.64 -11.80
N ILE A 79 -9.27 -18.01 -10.52
CA ILE A 79 -8.89 -17.17 -9.39
C ILE A 79 -7.77 -17.87 -8.61
N SER A 80 -6.59 -17.24 -8.60
CA SER A 80 -5.49 -17.64 -7.72
C SER A 80 -5.37 -16.67 -6.54
N VAL A 81 -5.06 -17.21 -5.37
CA VAL A 81 -4.84 -16.46 -4.14
C VAL A 81 -3.41 -16.70 -3.71
N VAL A 82 -2.68 -15.62 -3.46
CA VAL A 82 -1.25 -15.65 -3.11
C VAL A 82 -1.05 -14.79 -1.86
N PRO A 83 -0.38 -15.29 -0.81
CA PRO A 83 -0.06 -14.46 0.34
C PRO A 83 0.86 -13.32 -0.08
N ALA A 84 0.70 -12.11 0.47
CA ALA A 84 1.51 -10.96 0.08
C ALA A 84 3.02 -11.23 0.22
N ALA A 85 3.43 -12.03 1.22
CA ALA A 85 4.81 -12.46 1.41
C ALA A 85 5.41 -13.20 0.21
N ALA A 86 4.58 -13.84 -0.62
CA ALA A 86 4.99 -14.56 -1.82
C ALA A 86 4.81 -13.74 -3.11
N ASP A 87 4.58 -12.43 -3.02
CA ASP A 87 4.42 -11.58 -4.19
C ASP A 87 5.75 -11.44 -4.95
N PRO A 88 5.86 -11.93 -6.19
CA PRO A 88 7.11 -11.91 -6.95
C PRO A 88 7.58 -10.49 -7.28
N GLY A 89 6.68 -9.50 -7.29
CA GLY A 89 7.08 -8.11 -7.48
C GLY A 89 7.56 -7.42 -6.20
N LEU A 90 7.58 -8.12 -5.06
CA LEU A 90 8.10 -7.63 -3.78
C LEU A 90 9.02 -8.68 -3.11
N PRO A 91 10.14 -9.06 -3.76
CA PRO A 91 10.98 -10.17 -3.33
C PRO A 91 11.53 -10.02 -1.90
N GLY A 92 11.70 -8.79 -1.40
CA GLY A 92 12.16 -8.52 -0.04
C GLY A 92 11.10 -8.65 1.06
N LEU A 93 9.81 -8.76 0.72
CA LEU A 93 8.72 -8.66 1.71
C LEU A 93 8.72 -9.81 2.71
N ALA A 94 8.88 -11.06 2.26
CA ALA A 94 8.98 -12.21 3.17
C ALA A 94 10.12 -12.04 4.18
N ALA A 95 11.29 -11.58 3.72
CA ALA A 95 12.45 -11.35 4.58
C ALA A 95 12.23 -10.22 5.58
N VAL A 96 11.51 -9.15 5.19
CA VAL A 96 11.12 -8.07 6.12
C VAL A 96 10.15 -8.57 7.18
N LEU A 97 9.11 -9.31 6.80
CA LEU A 97 8.13 -9.86 7.74
C LEU A 97 8.81 -10.78 8.77
N ALA A 98 9.73 -11.63 8.35
CA ALA A 98 10.46 -12.54 9.22
C ALA A 98 11.42 -11.84 10.21
N ARG A 99 11.83 -10.59 9.93
CA ARG A 99 12.74 -9.82 10.79
C ARG A 99 12.05 -9.01 11.88
N LEU A 100 10.74 -8.83 11.78
CA LEU A 100 9.96 -8.00 12.69
C LEU A 100 9.24 -8.90 13.69
N SER A 101 9.20 -8.45 14.95
CA SER A 101 8.25 -9.03 15.91
C SER A 101 6.86 -8.45 15.66
N ASN A 102 5.84 -9.32 15.65
CA ASN A 102 4.43 -8.98 15.43
C ASN A 102 4.18 -8.11 14.17
N PRO A 103 4.66 -8.55 12.98
CA PRO A 103 4.50 -7.78 11.76
C PRO A 103 3.02 -7.65 11.38
N THR A 104 2.63 -6.46 10.95
CA THR A 104 1.30 -6.13 10.43
C THR A 104 1.47 -5.44 9.08
N ILE A 105 0.89 -5.99 8.02
CA ILE A 105 0.79 -5.30 6.73
C ILE A 105 -0.26 -4.19 6.86
N VAL A 106 0.18 -2.94 6.73
CA VAL A 106 -0.66 -1.74 6.88
C VAL A 106 -1.15 -1.24 5.53
N ARG A 107 -0.40 -1.50 4.46
CA ARG A 107 -0.81 -1.18 3.10
C ARG A 107 -0.14 -2.08 2.11
N TYR A 108 -0.94 -2.74 1.28
CA TYR A 108 -0.43 -3.60 0.22
C TYR A 108 -0.87 -3.11 -1.17
N ARG A 109 0.08 -3.05 -2.10
CA ARG A 109 -0.13 -2.76 -3.52
C ARG A 109 0.63 -3.83 -4.33
N PRO A 110 -0.05 -4.89 -4.79
CA PRO A 110 0.56 -6.03 -5.47
C PRO A 110 1.55 -5.63 -6.55
N GLY A 111 2.76 -6.17 -6.49
CA GLY A 111 3.86 -5.92 -7.42
C GLY A 111 4.48 -4.53 -7.42
N HIS A 112 4.05 -3.63 -6.53
CA HIS A 112 4.53 -2.23 -6.50
C HIS A 112 5.16 -1.85 -5.17
N ARG A 113 4.43 -2.01 -4.06
CA ARG A 113 4.92 -1.65 -2.73
C ARG A 113 4.10 -2.28 -1.61
N CYS A 114 4.74 -2.48 -0.48
CA CYS A 114 4.10 -2.86 0.78
C CYS A 114 4.62 -1.97 1.92
N THR A 115 3.74 -1.59 2.84
CA THR A 115 4.10 -0.95 4.11
C THR A 115 3.74 -1.89 5.25
N VAL A 116 4.73 -2.20 6.07
CA VAL A 116 4.65 -3.10 7.21
C VAL A 116 4.93 -2.30 8.48
N GLN A 117 4.16 -2.56 9.53
CA GLN A 117 4.45 -2.11 10.89
C GLN A 117 4.95 -3.32 11.70
N GLY A 118 5.89 -3.11 12.62
CA GLY A 118 6.33 -4.16 13.53
C GLY A 118 7.23 -3.60 14.63
N GLN A 119 7.97 -4.49 15.29
CA GLN A 119 8.94 -4.12 16.32
C GLN A 119 10.35 -4.63 15.99
N THR A 120 11.35 -3.83 16.32
CA THR A 120 12.78 -4.21 16.39
C THR A 120 13.25 -4.08 17.85
N PRO A 121 14.48 -4.53 18.19
CA PRO A 121 15.05 -4.31 19.53
C PRO A 121 15.11 -2.83 19.95
N GLN A 122 15.11 -1.90 19.00
CA GLN A 122 15.14 -0.46 19.22
C GLN A 122 13.74 0.17 19.36
N GLY A 123 12.67 -0.62 19.19
CA GLY A 123 11.29 -0.18 19.34
C GLY A 123 10.42 -0.38 18.08
N PRO A 124 9.25 0.26 18.03
CA PRO A 124 8.32 0.11 16.92
C PRO A 124 8.84 0.81 15.65
N ILE A 125 8.56 0.20 14.50
CA ILE A 125 9.07 0.64 13.19
C ILE A 125 7.98 0.52 12.12
N PHE A 126 8.07 1.37 11.09
CA PHE A 126 7.45 1.15 9.79
C PHE A 126 8.51 0.79 8.76
N VAL A 127 8.23 -0.21 7.93
CA VAL A 127 9.10 -0.62 6.82
C VAL A 127 8.32 -0.50 5.51
N LYS A 128 8.88 0.19 4.54
CA LYS A 128 8.34 0.29 3.19
C LYS A 128 9.18 -0.58 2.25
N VAL A 129 8.62 -1.69 1.79
CA VAL A 129 9.21 -2.55 0.75
C VAL A 129 8.74 -2.03 -0.59
N ALA A 130 9.65 -1.52 -1.42
CA ALA A 130 9.34 -0.96 -2.72
C ALA A 130 10.57 -1.06 -3.64
N PRO A 131 10.52 -1.86 -4.71
CA PRO A 131 11.59 -1.89 -5.73
C PRO A 131 11.86 -0.47 -6.25
N GLY A 132 13.13 -0.06 -6.26
CA GLY A 132 13.53 1.30 -6.65
C GLY A 132 13.21 2.38 -5.61
N GLY A 133 12.92 2.00 -4.36
CA GLY A 133 12.63 2.93 -3.26
C GLY A 133 13.81 3.73 -2.73
N ALA A 134 15.04 3.44 -3.17
CA ALA A 134 16.27 4.06 -2.68
C ALA A 134 16.26 5.59 -2.78
N GLN A 135 15.82 6.14 -3.92
CA GLN A 135 15.75 7.60 -4.11
C GLN A 135 14.76 8.25 -3.13
N VAL A 136 13.60 7.61 -2.91
CA VAL A 136 12.59 8.11 -1.95
C VAL A 136 13.15 8.10 -0.52
N HIS A 137 13.98 7.11 -0.17
CA HIS A 137 14.66 7.08 1.11
C HIS A 137 15.72 8.17 1.23
N ALA A 138 16.58 8.34 0.22
CA ALA A 138 17.60 9.40 0.19
C ALA A 138 16.97 10.80 0.33
N ASP A 139 15.81 11.03 -0.29
CA ASP A 139 15.05 12.26 -0.11
C ASP A 139 14.55 12.42 1.34
N ALA A 140 14.10 11.34 1.98
CA ALA A 140 13.68 11.39 3.38
C ALA A 140 14.86 11.74 4.31
N GLU A 141 16.04 11.16 4.09
CA GLU A 141 17.25 11.50 4.85
C GLU A 141 17.65 12.96 4.66
N ARG A 142 17.64 13.45 3.41
CA ARG A 142 17.95 14.85 3.08
C ARG A 142 16.98 15.84 3.74
N LEU A 143 15.70 15.48 3.83
CA LEU A 143 14.66 16.34 4.42
C LEU A 143 14.58 16.24 5.95
N TRP A 144 15.14 15.19 6.55
CA TRP A 144 15.05 14.94 7.99
C TRP A 144 15.54 16.08 8.89
N PRO A 145 16.63 16.83 8.58
CA PRO A 145 17.08 17.95 9.39
C PRO A 145 16.02 19.06 9.53
N ILE A 146 15.13 19.21 8.56
CA ILE A 146 14.12 20.27 8.51
C ILE A 146 13.05 20.09 9.59
N ARG A 147 12.92 18.88 10.18
CA ARG A 147 11.98 18.61 11.28
C ARG A 147 12.06 19.62 12.44
N ALA A 148 13.25 20.17 12.71
CA ALA A 148 13.45 21.12 13.79
C ALA A 148 12.76 22.47 13.53
N ALA A 149 12.46 22.78 12.27
CA ALA A 149 11.73 23.97 11.84
C ALA A 149 10.22 23.72 11.65
N LEU A 150 9.73 22.50 11.84
CA LEU A 150 8.33 22.15 11.64
C LEU A 150 7.57 22.11 12.98
N PRO A 151 6.33 22.62 13.04
CA PRO A 151 5.51 22.54 14.25
C PRO A 151 4.83 21.17 14.42
N PHE A 152 5.25 20.17 13.65
CA PHE A 152 4.69 18.82 13.67
C PHE A 152 5.80 17.78 13.47
N ALA A 153 5.52 16.57 13.96
CA ALA A 153 6.46 15.46 13.84
C ALA A 153 6.41 14.85 12.44
N ILE A 154 7.58 14.45 11.95
CA ILE A 154 7.76 13.60 10.77
C ILE A 154 8.49 12.31 11.17
N ALA A 155 8.38 11.27 10.35
CA ALA A 155 8.99 9.97 10.65
C ALA A 155 10.51 10.01 10.45
N GLU A 156 11.26 9.54 11.45
CA GLU A 156 12.73 9.44 11.36
C GLU A 156 13.13 8.38 10.32
N PRO A 157 13.92 8.71 9.28
CA PRO A 157 14.53 7.70 8.44
C PRO A 157 15.60 6.96 9.25
N ARG A 158 15.47 5.63 9.35
CA ARG A 158 16.37 4.76 10.11
C ARG A 158 17.38 4.02 9.24
N GLY A 159 17.08 3.88 7.95
CA GLY A 159 18.02 3.35 6.96
C GLY A 159 17.35 2.67 5.77
N TRP A 160 18.18 2.33 4.79
CA TRP A 160 17.84 1.58 3.59
C TRP A 160 18.51 0.20 3.61
N ASP A 161 17.77 -0.83 3.22
CA ASP A 161 18.28 -2.18 3.01
C ASP A 161 18.12 -2.57 1.54
N GLU A 162 19.24 -2.53 0.81
CA GLU A 162 19.32 -2.87 -0.61
C GLU A 162 18.90 -4.33 -0.89
N ARG A 163 19.19 -5.26 0.03
CA ARG A 163 18.89 -6.67 -0.20
C ARG A 163 17.39 -6.95 -0.22
N THR A 164 16.62 -6.13 0.49
CA THR A 164 15.16 -6.28 0.59
C THR A 164 14.38 -5.15 -0.07
N ASP A 165 15.07 -4.25 -0.77
CA ASP A 165 14.49 -3.03 -1.33
C ASP A 165 13.58 -2.31 -0.33
N SER A 166 14.06 -2.13 0.90
CA SER A 166 13.23 -1.63 1.99
C SER A 166 13.80 -0.42 2.72
N ALA A 167 12.92 0.55 2.98
CA ALA A 167 13.21 1.76 3.74
C ALA A 167 12.56 1.67 5.12
N TRP A 168 13.34 1.95 6.16
CA TRP A 168 12.96 1.79 7.57
C TRP A 168 12.73 3.15 8.22
N TYR A 169 11.63 3.30 8.96
CA TYR A 169 11.20 4.57 9.55
C TYR A 169 10.72 4.41 10.99
N GLY A 170 11.05 5.38 11.84
CA GLY A 170 10.45 5.49 13.17
C GLY A 170 8.94 5.73 13.12
N VAL A 171 8.24 5.39 14.20
CA VAL A 171 6.81 5.67 14.36
C VAL A 171 6.60 7.12 14.79
N VAL A 172 5.71 7.83 14.10
CA VAL A 172 5.19 9.13 14.56
C VAL A 172 4.01 8.88 15.50
N PRO A 173 4.05 9.36 16.75
CA PRO A 173 2.92 9.23 17.66
C PRO A 173 1.66 9.89 17.11
N GLY A 174 0.53 9.21 17.23
CA GLY A 174 -0.78 9.73 16.81
C GLY A 174 -1.63 8.68 16.11
N ARG A 175 -2.71 9.13 15.49
CA ARG A 175 -3.64 8.30 14.70
C ARG A 175 -4.00 8.98 13.38
N PRO A 176 -4.42 8.23 12.35
CA PRO A 176 -4.95 8.80 11.13
C PRO A 176 -6.15 9.71 11.41
N ILE A 177 -6.19 10.87 10.77
CA ILE A 177 -7.20 11.92 11.03
C ILE A 177 -8.52 11.71 10.28
N VAL A 178 -8.64 10.69 9.42
CA VAL A 178 -9.76 10.55 8.46
C VAL A 178 -11.12 10.55 9.16
N ALA A 179 -11.25 9.83 10.27
CA ALA A 179 -12.49 9.81 11.06
C ALA A 179 -12.72 11.13 11.80
N ASP A 180 -11.66 11.77 12.29
CA ASP A 180 -11.74 13.01 13.08
C ASP A 180 -12.11 14.22 12.19
N VAL A 181 -11.67 14.26 10.92
CA VAL A 181 -12.00 15.33 9.96
C VAL A 181 -13.49 15.41 9.66
N LEU A 182 -14.18 14.26 9.61
CA LEU A 182 -15.63 14.19 9.36
C LEU A 182 -16.46 14.18 10.65
N GLY A 183 -15.80 14.23 11.81
CA GLY A 183 -16.42 14.21 13.12
C GLY A 183 -16.80 15.60 13.66
N PRO A 184 -17.32 15.67 14.90
CA PRO A 184 -17.73 16.92 15.53
C PRO A 184 -16.58 17.94 15.68
N ASP A 185 -15.35 17.46 15.81
CA ASP A 185 -14.14 18.31 15.92
C ASP A 185 -13.49 18.62 14.56
N GLY A 186 -14.16 18.31 13.44
CA GLY A 186 -13.59 18.40 12.09
C GLY A 186 -13.03 19.78 11.77
N ALA A 187 -13.71 20.87 12.17
CA ALA A 187 -13.24 22.24 11.96
C ALA A 187 -11.90 22.52 12.66
N LEU A 188 -11.71 22.01 13.88
CA LEU A 188 -10.46 22.15 14.62
C LEU A 188 -9.33 21.36 13.96
N VAL A 189 -9.62 20.14 13.49
CA VAL A 189 -8.64 19.31 12.76
C VAL A 189 -8.21 19.99 11.45
N VAL A 190 -9.16 20.53 10.69
CA VAL A 190 -8.88 21.29 9.45
C VAL A 190 -8.05 22.53 9.75
N HIS A 191 -8.34 23.27 10.83
CA HIS A 191 -7.52 24.40 11.24
C HIS A 191 -6.07 23.99 11.55
N ARG A 192 -5.87 22.91 12.32
CA ARG A 192 -4.52 22.37 12.62
C ARG A 192 -3.78 21.96 11.35
N LEU A 193 -4.46 21.32 10.40
CA LEU A 193 -3.89 20.97 9.09
C LEU A 193 -3.47 22.22 8.30
N ALA A 194 -4.33 23.23 8.24
CA ALA A 194 -4.03 24.49 7.54
C ALA A 194 -2.80 25.18 8.14
N THR A 195 -2.70 25.22 9.47
CA THR A 195 -1.53 25.76 10.18
C THR A 195 -0.25 24.97 9.86
N ALA A 196 -0.32 23.63 9.84
CA ALA A 196 0.83 22.79 9.46
C ALA A 196 1.27 23.03 8.00
N LEU A 197 0.31 23.18 7.07
CA LEU A 197 0.59 23.51 5.67
C LEU A 197 1.21 24.90 5.52
N ALA A 198 0.73 25.90 6.25
CA ALA A 198 1.31 27.23 6.25
C ALA A 198 2.77 27.22 6.75
N ALA A 199 3.08 26.40 7.77
CA ALA A 199 4.44 26.25 8.25
C ALA A 199 5.39 25.63 7.21
N LEU A 200 4.90 24.73 6.34
CA LEU A 200 5.70 24.20 5.23
C LEU A 200 6.11 25.29 4.23
N ALA A 201 5.27 26.31 4.01
CA ALA A 201 5.60 27.43 3.13
C ALA A 201 6.73 28.31 3.69
N ALA A 202 6.92 28.31 5.02
CA ALA A 202 8.00 29.03 5.70
C ALA A 202 9.23 28.14 5.98
N ALA A 203 9.12 26.82 5.78
CA ALA A 203 10.21 25.90 6.02
C ALA A 203 11.34 26.08 4.99
N PRO A 204 12.61 25.82 5.35
CA PRO A 204 13.75 25.88 4.44
C PRO A 204 13.78 24.67 3.48
N VAL A 205 12.65 24.37 2.85
CA VAL A 205 12.51 23.33 1.82
C VAL A 205 12.40 24.04 0.48
N GLN A 206 13.25 23.68 -0.48
CA GLN A 206 13.00 24.03 -1.88
C GLN A 206 12.19 22.90 -2.53
N PRO A 207 10.92 23.15 -2.92
CA PRO A 207 10.18 22.17 -3.69
C PRO A 207 10.91 21.97 -5.01
N SER A 208 11.29 20.74 -5.29
CA SER A 208 11.79 20.34 -6.61
C SER A 208 10.76 19.41 -7.22
N ARG A 209 10.42 19.67 -8.48
CA ARG A 209 9.55 18.78 -9.25
C ARG A 209 10.42 17.63 -9.73
N THR A 210 10.39 16.51 -9.00
CA THR A 210 11.19 15.33 -9.33
C THR A 210 10.67 14.57 -10.54
N GLU A 211 9.42 14.81 -10.95
CA GLU A 211 8.81 14.14 -12.09
C GLU A 211 7.99 15.11 -12.95
N GLY A 212 8.43 15.32 -14.19
CA GLY A 212 7.70 16.09 -15.20
C GLY A 212 6.52 15.33 -15.79
N PRO A 213 5.61 16.01 -16.52
CA PRO A 213 4.47 15.38 -17.18
C PRO A 213 4.86 14.19 -18.07
N HIS A 214 6.02 14.27 -18.74
CA HIS A 214 6.54 13.20 -19.59
C HIS A 214 6.92 11.94 -18.81
N GLU A 215 7.51 12.09 -17.62
CA GLU A 215 7.89 10.97 -16.76
C GLU A 215 6.67 10.32 -16.10
N GLN A 216 5.64 11.11 -15.77
CA GLN A 216 4.33 10.60 -15.35
C GLN A 216 3.65 9.81 -16.49
N LEU A 217 3.62 10.35 -17.71
CA LEU A 217 3.08 9.66 -18.89
C LEU A 217 3.84 8.36 -19.20
N ALA A 218 5.18 8.39 -19.14
CA ALA A 218 6.00 7.20 -19.36
C ALA A 218 5.74 6.13 -18.30
N ARG A 219 5.52 6.52 -17.04
CA ARG A 219 5.14 5.60 -15.96
C ARG A 219 3.76 5.00 -16.18
N SER A 220 2.78 5.79 -16.59
CA SER A 220 1.44 5.29 -16.94
C SER A 220 1.49 4.28 -18.08
N ARG A 221 2.39 4.46 -19.07
CA ARG A 221 2.58 3.51 -20.17
C ARG A 221 3.29 2.21 -19.76
N ARG A 222 4.20 2.25 -18.78
CA ARG A 222 4.85 1.03 -18.24
C ARG A 222 3.94 0.23 -17.31
N ALA A 223 2.92 0.87 -16.75
CA ALA A 223 1.96 0.25 -15.84
C ALA A 223 0.67 -0.24 -16.53
N ALA A 224 0.53 0.04 -17.83
CA ALA A 224 -0.55 -0.40 -18.72
C ALA A 224 -0.11 -1.64 -19.50
#